data_AF-A0A349WEH3-F1
#
_entry.id   AF-A0A349WEH3-F1
#
_cell.length_a   1.000
_cell.length_b   1.000
_cell.length_c   1.000
_cell.angle_alpha   90.00
_cell.angle_beta   90.00
_cell.angle_gamma   90.00
#
_symmetry.space_group_name_H-M   'P 1'
#
loop_
_entity.id
_entity.type
_entity.pdbx_description
1 polymer ?
#
loop_
_entity_poly.entity_id
_entity_poly.type
_entity_poly.pdbx_seq_one_letter_code
_entity_poly.pdbx_strand_id
1 'polypeptide(L)'
;MNPKIIFSGLILFTLSIFGVFSFSQVGQGPPSSPPKLPMNIPPPPSFSSIASKAGKFQIVSAEYYSQDEKAYLYKRLVKYDTTTGDAWILHSKLSEAGEQRKWIPLITE
;
A
#
# COMPACT_ATOMS: atom_id res chain seq x y z
N MET A 1 27.91 -50.39 29.88
CA MET A 1 27.21 -49.31 29.15
C MET A 1 27.67 -49.35 27.70
N ASN A 2 26.76 -49.39 26.71
CA ASN A 2 27.13 -49.62 25.31
C ASN A 2 27.54 -48.30 24.65
N PRO A 3 28.79 -48.15 24.15
CA PRO A 3 29.29 -46.90 23.60
C PRO A 3 28.49 -46.39 22.40
N LYS A 4 27.83 -47.29 21.66
CA LYS A 4 26.97 -46.95 20.52
C LYS A 4 25.72 -46.16 20.93
N ILE A 5 25.17 -46.45 22.11
CA ILE A 5 23.96 -45.81 22.63
C ILE A 5 24.28 -44.38 23.10
N ILE A 6 25.46 -44.19 23.71
CA ILE A 6 25.94 -42.88 24.18
C ILE A 6 26.19 -41.96 22.98
N PHE A 7 26.82 -42.49 21.92
CA PHE A 7 27.11 -41.72 20.71
C PHE A 7 25.84 -41.32 19.95
N SER A 8 24.85 -42.23 19.85
CA SER A 8 23.57 -41.92 19.21
C SER A 8 22.75 -40.90 19.99
N GLY A 9 22.79 -40.93 21.33
CA GLY A 9 22.11 -39.95 22.17
C GLY A 9 22.69 -38.54 22.02
N LEU A 10 24.02 -38.44 21.88
CA LEU A 10 24.70 -37.16 21.70
C LEU A 10 24.36 -36.51 20.34
N ILE A 11 24.24 -37.30 19.27
CA ILE A 11 23.85 -36.82 17.94
C ILE A 11 22.40 -36.31 17.92
N LEU A 12 21.48 -37.03 18.57
CA LEU A 12 20.09 -36.61 18.68
C LEU A 12 19.94 -35.32 19.50
N PHE A 13 20.74 -35.17 20.56
CA PHE A 13 20.76 -33.97 21.37
C PHE A 13 21.25 -32.75 20.59
N THR A 14 22.34 -32.87 19.82
CA THR A 14 22.85 -31.74 19.02
C THR A 14 21.90 -31.32 17.89
N LEU A 15 21.27 -32.27 17.19
CA LEU A 15 20.24 -31.98 16.18
C LEU A 15 19.03 -31.24 16.77
N SER A 16 18.62 -31.58 18.00
CA SER A 16 17.51 -30.91 18.67
C SER A 16 17.80 -29.44 18.97
N ILE A 17 19.04 -29.09 19.32
CA ILE A 17 19.46 -27.71 19.64
C ILE A 17 19.48 -26.86 18.36
N PHE A 18 20.03 -27.38 17.25
CA PHE A 18 20.06 -26.65 15.97
C PHE A 18 18.67 -26.40 15.38
N GLY A 19 17.70 -27.30 15.62
CA GLY A 19 16.32 -27.14 15.14
C GLY A 19 15.59 -25.94 15.76
N VAL A 20 15.87 -25.59 17.03
CA VAL A 20 15.17 -24.50 17.73
C VAL A 20 15.65 -23.10 17.29
N PHE A 21 16.90 -22.97 16.84
CA PHE A 21 17.44 -21.69 16.38
C PHE A 21 16.90 -21.26 15.01
N SER A 22 16.42 -22.19 14.18
CA SER A 22 15.91 -21.88 12.83
C SER A 22 14.52 -21.23 12.82
N PHE A 23 13.76 -21.28 13.92
CA PHE A 23 12.42 -20.70 14.02
C PHE A 23 12.36 -19.31 14.66
N SER A 24 13.50 -18.74 15.06
CA SER A 24 13.56 -17.39 15.62
C SER A 24 13.80 -16.34 14.53
N GLN A 25 13.00 -16.34 13.46
CA GLN A 25 12.85 -15.12 12.66
C GLN A 25 11.92 -14.19 13.44
N VAL A 26 12.52 -13.22 14.12
CA VAL A 26 11.84 -12.09 14.75
C VAL A 26 10.95 -11.46 13.68
N GLY A 27 9.65 -11.73 13.76
CA GLY A 27 8.64 -11.07 12.95
C GLY A 27 8.66 -9.59 13.30
N GLN A 28 9.34 -8.78 12.48
CA GLN A 28 9.17 -7.34 12.51
C GLN A 28 7.71 -7.09 12.14
N GLY A 29 6.91 -6.72 13.14
CA GLY A 29 5.55 -6.25 12.92
C GLY A 29 5.56 -5.10 11.90
N PRO A 30 4.43 -4.86 11.21
CA PRO A 30 4.35 -3.81 10.22
C PRO A 30 4.82 -2.49 10.84
N PRO A 31 5.66 -1.71 10.14
CA PRO A 31 6.20 -0.47 10.68
C PRO A 31 5.05 0.44 11.14
N SER A 32 5.17 0.98 12.35
CA SER A 32 4.15 1.84 12.98
C SER A 32 3.97 3.19 12.28
N SER A 33 4.84 3.51 11.33
CA SER A 33 4.82 4.76 10.57
C SER A 33 4.88 4.45 9.08
N PRO A 34 4.07 5.14 8.25
CA PRO A 34 4.11 4.96 6.81
C PRO A 34 5.51 5.25 6.25
N PRO A 35 5.92 4.59 5.14
CA PRO A 35 7.20 4.84 4.50
C PRO A 35 7.36 6.32 4.16
N LYS A 36 8.55 6.87 4.38
CA LYS A 36 8.85 8.25 3.98
C LYS A 36 8.74 8.36 2.46
N LEU A 37 8.00 9.36 2.01
CA LEU A 37 7.88 9.68 0.59
C LEU A 37 9.28 9.96 -0.01
N PRO A 38 9.54 9.54 -1.25
CA PRO A 38 10.78 9.90 -1.95
C PRO A 38 10.91 11.41 -2.05
N MET A 39 12.11 11.95 -1.81
CA MET A 39 12.37 13.39 -1.76
C MET A 39 12.28 14.11 -3.12
N ASN A 40 12.09 13.36 -4.21
CA ASN A 40 12.11 13.86 -5.58
C ASN A 40 10.75 13.65 -6.29
N ILE A 41 9.67 13.93 -5.56
CA ILE A 41 8.32 13.94 -6.16
C ILE A 41 8.20 15.22 -6.99
N PRO A 42 7.89 15.13 -8.30
CA PRO A 42 7.64 16.32 -9.10
C PRO A 42 6.53 17.16 -8.46
N PRO A 43 6.62 18.50 -8.53
CA PRO A 43 5.58 19.36 -7.97
C PRO A 43 4.21 18.94 -8.53
N PRO A 44 3.15 18.97 -7.70
CA PRO A 44 1.83 18.60 -8.16
C PRO A 44 1.48 19.47 -9.37
N PRO A 45 0.90 18.88 -10.43
CA PRO A 45 0.50 19.66 -11.60
C PRO A 45 -0.45 20.79 -11.14
N SER A 46 -0.18 22.02 -11.58
CA SER A 46 -1.06 23.14 -11.27
C SER A 46 -2.42 22.92 -11.94
N PHE A 47 -3.45 22.77 -11.13
CA PHE A 47 -4.83 22.52 -11.60
C PHE A 47 -5.59 23.80 -11.96
N SER A 48 -4.96 24.97 -11.85
CA SER A 48 -5.58 26.27 -12.09
C SER A 48 -6.00 26.49 -13.56
N SER A 49 -5.47 25.73 -14.51
CA SER A 49 -5.74 25.89 -15.94
C SER A 49 -6.88 25.01 -16.48
N ILE A 50 -7.33 23.99 -15.74
CA ILE A 50 -8.47 23.13 -16.14
C ILE A 50 -9.73 23.63 -15.41
N ALA A 51 -10.00 24.93 -15.51
CA ALA A 51 -11.30 25.49 -15.14
C ALA A 51 -12.31 25.01 -16.19
N SER A 52 -12.84 23.79 -15.98
CA SER A 52 -14.09 23.38 -16.58
C SER A 52 -15.11 24.50 -16.34
N LYS A 53 -15.81 24.95 -17.40
CA LYS A 53 -16.95 25.89 -17.31
C LYS A 53 -18.13 25.37 -16.46
N ALA A 54 -17.97 24.30 -15.69
CA ALA A 54 -18.99 23.69 -14.85
C ALA A 54 -18.95 24.33 -13.45
N GLY A 55 -19.71 25.41 -13.26
CA GLY A 55 -19.61 26.33 -12.12
C GLY A 55 -19.60 25.73 -10.69
N LYS A 56 -20.08 24.50 -10.46
CA LYS A 56 -20.08 23.85 -9.14
C LYS A 56 -19.08 22.70 -8.98
N PHE A 57 -18.77 21.95 -10.04
CA PHE A 57 -17.92 20.76 -9.94
C PHE A 57 -16.77 20.83 -10.95
N GLN A 58 -15.56 20.64 -10.45
CA GLN A 58 -14.35 20.59 -11.27
C GLN A 58 -13.77 19.19 -11.25
N ILE A 59 -13.30 18.73 -12.41
CA ILE A 59 -12.66 17.43 -12.57
C ILE A 59 -11.19 17.66 -12.91
N VAL A 60 -10.32 17.00 -12.16
CA VAL A 60 -8.86 17.08 -12.30
C VAL A 60 -8.26 15.68 -12.32
N SER A 61 -7.08 15.55 -12.91
CA SER A 61 -6.31 14.33 -12.87
C SER A 61 -5.25 14.42 -11.76
N ALA A 62 -5.41 13.68 -10.68
CA ALA A 62 -4.45 13.62 -9.59
C ALA A 62 -3.52 12.43 -9.74
N GLU A 63 -2.27 12.60 -9.32
CA GLU A 63 -1.26 11.54 -9.25
C GLU A 63 -0.80 11.39 -7.80
N TYR A 64 -0.66 10.15 -7.31
CA TYR A 64 -0.17 9.87 -5.96
C TYR A 64 0.66 8.59 -5.94
N TYR A 65 1.65 8.54 -5.05
CA TYR A 65 2.42 7.32 -4.79
C TYR A 65 1.70 6.50 -3.72
N SER A 66 1.53 5.19 -3.93
CA SER A 66 1.04 4.33 -2.86
C SER A 66 2.03 4.22 -1.71
N GLN A 67 1.48 3.98 -0.53
CA GLN A 67 2.25 3.69 0.69
C GLN A 67 2.56 2.19 0.84
N ASP A 68 2.47 1.42 -0.25
CA ASP A 68 2.81 0.01 -0.26
C ASP A 68 4.33 -0.19 -0.07
N GLU A 69 4.78 -1.41 0.25
CA GLU A 69 6.20 -1.76 0.36
C GLU A 69 7.02 -1.35 -0.87
N LYS A 70 6.38 -1.37 -2.05
CA LYS A 70 6.89 -0.81 -3.29
C LYS A 70 5.97 0.31 -3.75
N ALA A 71 6.46 1.54 -3.71
CA ALA A 71 5.71 2.71 -4.14
C ALA A 71 5.37 2.62 -5.64
N TYR A 72 4.08 2.59 -5.96
CA TYR A 72 3.58 2.71 -7.33
C TYR A 72 2.96 4.09 -7.55
N LEU A 73 3.21 4.70 -8.70
CA LEU A 73 2.56 5.94 -9.10
C LEU A 73 1.18 5.61 -9.69
N TYR A 74 0.13 6.09 -9.04
CA TYR A 74 -1.24 5.95 -9.51
C TYR A 74 -1.76 7.28 -10.06
N LYS A 75 -2.51 7.21 -11.15
CA LYS A 75 -3.24 8.33 -11.73
C LYS A 75 -4.73 8.11 -11.55
N ARG A 76 -5.44 9.10 -11.00
CA ARG A 76 -6.88 9.03 -10.74
C ARG A 76 -7.58 10.31 -11.17
N LEU A 77 -8.84 10.19 -11.59
CA LEU A 77 -9.70 11.35 -11.78
C LEU A 77 -10.35 11.72 -10.44
N VAL A 78 -10.24 12.98 -10.08
CA VAL A 78 -10.84 13.57 -8.88
C VAL A 78 -11.86 14.59 -9.33
N LYS A 79 -13.08 14.48 -8.80
CA LYS A 79 -14.12 15.48 -8.91
C LYS A 79 -14.21 16.18 -7.57
N TYR A 80 -14.25 17.51 -7.54
CA TYR A 80 -14.51 18.24 -6.30
C TYR A 80 -15.56 19.32 -6.49
N ASP A 81 -16.29 19.61 -5.41
CA ASP A 81 -17.23 20.71 -5.31
C ASP A 81 -16.44 22.00 -5.04
N THR A 82 -16.57 22.98 -5.92
CA THR A 82 -15.84 24.25 -5.83
C THR A 82 -16.36 25.16 -4.72
N THR A 83 -17.52 24.83 -4.15
CA THR A 83 -18.18 25.61 -3.09
C THR A 83 -17.92 25.02 -1.71
N THR A 84 -18.03 23.68 -1.57
CA THR A 84 -17.85 23.01 -0.27
C THR A 84 -16.44 22.44 -0.08
N GLY A 85 -15.70 22.20 -1.16
CA GLY A 85 -14.42 21.49 -1.11
C GLY A 85 -14.55 19.97 -1.04
N ASP A 86 -15.78 19.44 -1.01
CA ASP A 86 -16.01 18.00 -1.00
C ASP A 86 -15.43 17.35 -2.26
N ALA A 87 -14.74 16.23 -2.11
CA ALA A 87 -14.07 15.56 -3.22
C ALA A 87 -14.50 14.10 -3.35
N TRP A 88 -14.40 13.59 -4.58
CA TRP A 88 -14.67 12.20 -4.94
C TRP A 88 -13.62 11.71 -5.93
N ILE A 89 -13.22 10.45 -5.79
CA ILE A 89 -12.35 9.74 -6.73
C ILE A 89 -13.22 8.90 -7.67
N LEU A 90 -12.88 8.88 -8.97
CA LEU A 90 -13.45 7.92 -9.90
C LEU A 90 -12.80 6.55 -9.68
N HIS A 91 -13.60 5.60 -9.22
CA HIS A 91 -13.23 4.20 -9.15
C HIS A 91 -13.80 3.48 -10.38
N SER A 92 -12.91 2.86 -11.16
CA SER A 92 -13.29 2.01 -12.29
C SER A 92 -12.88 0.57 -12.00
N LYS A 93 -13.81 -0.36 -12.20
CA LYS A 93 -13.58 -1.80 -12.04
C LYS A 93 -14.21 -2.55 -13.21
N LEU A 94 -13.44 -3.46 -13.80
CA LEU A 94 -13.97 -4.38 -14.80
C LEU A 94 -14.82 -5.46 -14.11
N SER A 95 -15.98 -5.75 -14.69
CA SER A 95 -16.91 -6.80 -14.26
C SER A 95 -17.37 -7.62 -15.46
N GLU A 96 -18.12 -8.70 -15.22
CA GLU A 96 -18.73 -9.51 -16.29
C GLU A 96 -19.67 -8.70 -17.19
N ALA A 97 -20.28 -7.65 -16.66
CA ALA A 97 -21.14 -6.72 -17.41
C ALA A 97 -20.36 -5.56 -18.08
N GLY A 98 -19.02 -5.63 -18.11
CA GLY A 98 -18.14 -4.58 -18.63
C GLY A 98 -17.57 -3.65 -17.55
N GLU A 99 -17.05 -2.51 -17.99
CA GLU A 99 -16.41 -1.52 -17.11
C GLU A 99 -17.45 -0.75 -16.29
N GLN A 100 -17.35 -0.84 -14.97
CA GLN A 100 -18.24 -0.15 -14.02
C GLN A 100 -17.49 1.01 -13.37
N ARG A 101 -18.07 2.21 -13.44
CA ARG A 101 -17.46 3.45 -12.94
C ARG A 101 -18.33 4.09 -11.86
N LYS A 102 -17.71 4.44 -10.73
CA LYS A 102 -18.40 5.07 -9.59
C LYS A 102 -17.54 6.17 -8.97
N TRP A 103 -18.16 7.30 -8.63
CA TRP A 103 -17.55 8.34 -7.80
C TRP A 103 -17.64 7.93 -6.32
N ILE A 104 -16.50 7.80 -5.66
CA ILE A 104 -16.39 7.43 -4.24
C ILE A 104 -15.92 8.66 -3.46
N PRO A 105 -16.57 9.05 -2.35
CA PRO A 105 -16.14 10.19 -1.54
C PRO A 105 -14.69 10.04 -1.07
N LEU A 106 -13.93 11.13 -1.17
CA LEU A 106 -12.61 11.25 -0.57
C LEU A 106 -12.80 11.64 0.89
N ILE A 107 -12.95 10.63 1.75
CA ILE A 107 -13.05 10.81 3.20
C ILE A 107 -11.64 11.00 3.74
N THR A 108 -11.42 12.07 4.51
CA THR A 108 -10.17 12.27 5.26
C THR A 108 -10.26 11.40 6.50
N GLU A 109 -9.36 10.43 6.64
CA GLU A 109 -9.12 9.72 7.91
C GLU A 109 -8.28 10.58 8.85
#